data_AF-A0A1T3VMR9-F1
#
_entry.id   AF-A0A1T3VMR9-F1
#
_cell.length_a   1.000
_cell.length_b   1.000
_cell.length_c   1.000
_cell.angle_alpha   90.00
_cell.angle_beta   90.00
_cell.angle_gamma   90.00
#
_symmetry.space_group_name_H-M   'P 1'
#
loop_
_entity.id
_entity.type
_entity.pdbx_description
1 polymer ?
#
loop_
_entity_poly.entity_id
_entity_poly.type
_entity_poly.pdbx_seq_one_letter_code
_entity_poly.pdbx_strand_id
1 'polypeptide(L)'
;MRALFVGGTVDNSELDLEGGTAPRHYPPDTGSGKARYRLHHVGLREGDIVYAVYAAPELADGEIERVADERGYARRFEAEPQLSV
;
A
#
# COMPACT_ATOMS: atom_id res chain seq x y z
N MET A 1 3.31 10.07 3.98
CA MET A 1 2.05 9.37 3.62
C MET A 1 1.98 8.05 4.39
N ARG A 2 0.79 7.49 4.67
CA ARG A 2 0.67 6.22 5.44
C ARG A 2 0.70 5.00 4.50
N ALA A 3 1.35 3.91 4.88
CA ALA A 3 1.33 2.65 4.13
C ALA A 3 0.74 1.52 4.96
N LEU A 4 -0.11 0.70 4.35
CA LEU A 4 -0.59 -0.58 4.88
C LEU A 4 0.17 -1.72 4.22
N PHE A 5 0.58 -2.72 4.99
CA PHE A 5 1.20 -3.94 4.48
C PHE A 5 0.28 -5.14 4.73
N VAL A 6 0.03 -5.96 3.70
CA VAL A 6 -0.88 -7.12 3.77
C VAL A 6 -0.18 -8.39 3.30
N GLY A 7 -0.33 -9.49 4.04
CA GLY A 7 0.05 -10.84 3.66
C GLY A 7 1.54 -11.22 3.75
N GLY A 8 2.37 -10.46 4.47
CA GLY A 8 3.82 -10.74 4.56
C GLY A 8 4.41 -10.68 5.98
N THR A 9 5.72 -10.50 6.12
CA THR A 9 6.41 -10.46 7.43
C THR A 9 5.94 -9.34 8.37
N VAL A 10 5.52 -8.21 7.79
CA VAL A 10 5.01 -7.00 8.43
C VAL A 10 3.49 -6.89 8.20
N ASP A 11 2.81 -8.03 8.10
CA ASP A 11 1.37 -8.12 7.82
C ASP A 11 0.52 -7.26 8.78
N ASN A 12 -0.53 -6.68 8.23
CA ASN A 12 -1.52 -5.86 8.91
C ASN A 12 -0.93 -4.67 9.69
N SER A 13 0.29 -4.25 9.35
CA SER A 13 1.00 -3.16 10.00
C SER A 13 0.96 -1.89 9.17
N GLU A 14 0.94 -0.73 9.84
CA GLU A 14 0.98 0.57 9.19
C GLU A 14 2.34 1.24 9.38
N LEU A 15 2.94 1.79 8.32
CA LEU A 15 4.20 2.55 8.38
C LEU A 15 4.03 3.95 7.79
N ASP A 16 4.82 4.90 8.28
CA ASP A 16 4.97 6.19 7.63
C ASP A 16 6.00 6.09 6.50
N LEU A 17 5.61 6.51 5.30
CA LEU A 17 6.48 6.62 4.14
C LEU A 17 6.81 8.09 3.87
N GLU A 18 8.10 8.34 3.70
CA GLU A 18 8.67 9.63 3.31
C GLU A 18 8.66 9.80 1.79
N GLY A 19 8.62 11.06 1.31
CA GLY A 19 8.93 11.38 -0.10
C GLY A 19 7.74 11.50 -1.06
N GLY A 20 6.50 11.55 -0.57
CA GLY A 20 5.30 11.92 -1.36
C GLY A 20 4.98 11.02 -2.56
N THR A 21 5.69 9.91 -2.72
CA THR A 21 5.55 8.97 -3.82
C THR A 21 5.48 7.56 -3.23
N ALA A 22 4.71 6.68 -3.87
CA ALA A 22 4.61 5.28 -3.50
C ALA A 22 5.48 4.44 -4.47
N PRO A 23 6.64 3.91 -4.02
CA PRO A 23 7.44 3.02 -4.85
C PRO A 23 6.65 1.76 -5.24
N ARG A 24 6.90 1.21 -6.43
CA ARG A 24 6.24 -0.02 -6.89
C ARG A 24 6.53 -1.24 -6.01
N HIS A 25 7.69 -1.26 -5.36
CA HIS A 25 8.15 -2.34 -4.50
C HIS A 25 8.53 -1.83 -3.11
N TYR A 26 8.29 -2.66 -2.09
CA TYR A 26 8.76 -2.40 -0.74
C TYR A 26 9.48 -3.62 -0.12
N PRO A 27 10.67 -3.42 0.50
CA PRO A 27 11.48 -2.20 0.44
C PRO A 27 11.82 -1.80 -1.02
N PRO A 28 12.10 -0.51 -1.30
CA PRO A 28 12.41 -0.06 -2.66
C PRO A 28 13.61 -0.81 -3.24
N ASP A 29 13.61 -1.00 -4.56
CA ASP A 29 14.65 -1.73 -5.31
C ASP A 29 16.02 -1.00 -5.24
N THR A 30 16.73 -1.22 -4.15
CA THR A 30 18.03 -0.60 -3.84
C THR A 30 19.19 -1.61 -3.89
N GLY A 31 18.92 -2.87 -4.30
CA GLY A 31 19.89 -3.96 -4.42
C GLY A 31 19.27 -5.26 -4.97
N SER A 32 19.99 -6.39 -4.90
CA SER A 32 19.57 -7.70 -5.46
C SER A 32 18.53 -8.47 -4.63
N GLY A 33 17.91 -7.82 -3.64
CA GLY A 33 16.91 -8.44 -2.78
C GLY A 33 15.58 -8.64 -3.51
N LYS A 34 14.87 -9.73 -3.23
CA LYS A 34 13.49 -9.88 -3.70
C LYS A 34 12.59 -8.86 -2.99
N ALA A 35 11.82 -8.11 -3.76
CA ALA A 35 10.75 -7.27 -3.23
C ALA A 35 9.80 -8.12 -2.39
N ARG A 36 9.56 -7.69 -1.15
CA ARG A 36 8.68 -8.41 -0.21
C ARG A 36 7.22 -8.06 -0.43
N TYR A 37 6.97 -6.84 -0.90
CA TYR A 37 5.66 -6.35 -1.19
C TYR A 37 5.64 -5.57 -2.50
N ARG A 38 4.48 -5.57 -3.15
CA ARG A 38 4.17 -4.77 -4.33
C ARG A 38 3.10 -3.75 -3.99
N LEU A 39 3.22 -2.56 -4.57
CA LEU A 39 2.18 -1.56 -4.49
C LEU A 39 0.94 -2.09 -5.20
N HIS A 40 -0.17 -2.21 -4.48
CA HIS A 40 -1.46 -2.60 -5.05
C HIS A 40 -2.24 -1.36 -5.48
N HIS A 41 -2.44 -0.41 -4.56
CA HIS A 41 -3.17 0.82 -4.84
C HIS A 41 -2.71 1.96 -3.96
N VAL A 42 -3.03 3.18 -4.38
CA VAL A 42 -2.83 4.41 -3.61
C VAL A 42 -4.17 5.04 -3.29
N GLY A 43 -4.23 5.80 -2.21
CA GLY A 43 -5.36 6.69 -1.93
C GLY A 43 -5.02 8.11 -2.36
N LEU A 44 -5.84 8.68 -3.24
CA LEU A 44 -5.70 10.06 -3.70
C LEU A 44 -6.70 10.97 -3.00
N ARG A 45 -6.22 12.11 -2.52
CA ARG A 45 -7.06 13.21 -2.03
C ARG A 45 -6.54 14.51 -2.64
N GLU A 46 -7.40 15.21 -3.36
CA GLU A 46 -7.06 16.48 -4.02
C GLU A 46 -5.83 16.37 -4.95
N GLY A 47 -5.59 15.19 -5.53
CA GLY A 47 -4.44 14.92 -6.41
C GLY A 47 -3.17 14.44 -5.69
N ASP A 48 -3.14 14.49 -4.35
CA ASP A 48 -2.01 14.03 -3.55
C ASP A 48 -2.20 12.58 -3.07
N ILE A 49 -1.11 11.83 -3.03
CA ILE A 49 -1.10 10.49 -2.44
C ILE A 49 -1.04 10.60 -0.92
N VAL A 50 -2.14 10.26 -0.25
CA VAL A 50 -2.25 10.32 1.21
C VAL A 50 -1.99 8.98 1.89
N TYR A 51 -2.24 7.87 1.18
CA TYR A 51 -1.85 6.54 1.62
C TYR A 51 -1.46 5.61 0.46
N ALA A 52 -0.80 4.50 0.79
CA ALA A 52 -0.56 3.37 -0.11
C ALA A 52 -0.91 2.03 0.56
N VAL A 53 -1.30 1.06 -0.25
CA VAL A 53 -1.49 -0.33 0.18
C VAL A 53 -0.51 -1.22 -0.57
N TYR A 54 0.29 -1.95 0.20
CA TYR A 54 1.30 -2.89 -0.25
C TYR A 54 0.88 -4.31 0.12
N ALA A 55 1.04 -5.25 -0.80
CA ALA A 55 0.67 -6.63 -0.60
C ALA A 55 1.80 -7.59 -0.95
N ALA A 56 1.84 -8.74 -0.28
CA ALA A 56 2.70 -9.82 -0.66
C ALA A 56 2.40 -10.27 -2.10
N PRO A 57 3.40 -10.62 -2.92
CA PRO A 57 3.23 -10.92 -4.35
C PRO A 57 2.22 -12.02 -4.67
N GLU A 58 2.00 -12.94 -3.74
CA GLU A 58 1.12 -14.12 -3.87
C GLU A 58 -0.29 -13.91 -3.32
N LEU A 59 -0.58 -12.73 -2.73
CA LEU A 59 -1.89 -12.46 -2.14
C LEU A 59 -2.88 -12.03 -3.23
N ALA A 60 -4.12 -12.54 -3.15
CA ALA A 60 -5.18 -12.20 -4.09
C ALA A 60 -5.76 -10.81 -3.81
N ASP A 61 -6.10 -10.07 -4.88
CA ASP A 61 -6.64 -8.70 -4.83
C ASP A 61 -7.83 -8.56 -3.87
N GLY A 62 -8.78 -9.51 -3.91
CA GLY A 62 -9.96 -9.46 -3.03
C GLY A 62 -9.62 -9.54 -1.53
N GLU A 63 -8.56 -10.25 -1.15
CA GLU A 63 -8.10 -10.27 0.25
C GLU A 63 -7.45 -8.94 0.64
N ILE A 64 -6.73 -8.31 -0.29
CA ILE A 64 -6.07 -7.02 -0.09
C ILE A 64 -7.13 -5.93 0.10
N GLU A 65 -8.13 -5.89 -0.78
CA GLU A 65 -9.26 -4.97 -0.73
C GLU A 65 -10.05 -5.12 0.56
N ARG A 66 -10.40 -6.37 0.93
CA ARG A 66 -11.10 -6.66 2.19
C ARG A 66 -10.37 -6.10 3.41
N VAL A 67 -9.06 -6.32 3.49
CA VAL A 67 -8.25 -5.81 4.61
C VAL A 67 -8.19 -4.28 4.62
N ALA A 68 -8.01 -3.64 3.46
CA ALA A 68 -7.97 -2.18 3.35
C ALA A 68 -9.32 -1.54 3.77
N ASP A 69 -10.44 -2.16 3.37
CA ASP A 69 -11.80 -1.74 3.70
C ASP A 69 -12.12 -1.95 5.18
N GLU A 70 -11.76 -3.09 5.76
CA GLU A 70 -11.91 -3.37 7.20
C GLU A 70 -11.16 -2.34 8.05
N ARG A 71 -9.96 -1.94 7.60
CA ARG A 71 -9.17 -0.87 8.22
C ARG A 71 -9.69 0.53 7.92
N GLY A 72 -10.63 0.65 6.97
CA GLY A 72 -11.30 1.87 6.58
C GLY A 72 -10.37 2.92 5.99
N TYR A 73 -9.35 2.53 5.22
CA TYR A 73 -8.31 3.45 4.75
C TYR A 73 -8.87 4.60 3.90
N ALA A 74 -9.67 4.31 2.88
CA ALA A 74 -10.33 5.33 2.06
C ALA A 74 -11.11 6.34 2.92
N ARG A 75 -11.88 5.85 3.90
CA ARG A 75 -12.67 6.68 4.82
C ARG A 75 -11.80 7.49 5.79
N ARG A 76 -10.77 6.87 6.39
CA ARG A 76 -9.87 7.50 7.37
C ARG A 76 -9.07 8.65 6.77
N PHE A 77 -8.72 8.54 5.50
CA PHE A 77 -7.90 9.52 4.79
C PHE A 77 -8.72 10.42 3.85
N GLU A 78 -10.03 10.22 3.75
CA GLU A 78 -10.93 10.95 2.85
C GLU A 78 -10.41 10.93 1.40
N ALA A 79 -10.10 9.72 0.92
CA ALA A 79 -9.39 9.52 -0.32
C ALA A 79 -10.06 8.47 -1.21
N GLU A 80 -9.84 8.60 -2.52
CA GLU A 80 -10.31 7.67 -3.52
C GLU A 80 -9.20 6.65 -3.85
N PRO A 81 -9.46 5.34 -3.70
CA PRO A 81 -8.50 4.31 -4.11
C PRO A 81 -8.27 4.33 -5.62
N GLN A 82 -7.01 4.39 -6.04
CA GLN A 82 -6.57 4.23 -7.42
C GLN A 82 -5.61 3.04 -7.52
N LEU A 83 -6.01 2.02 -8.28
CA LEU A 83 -5.18 0.85 -8.58
C LEU A 83 -3.85 1.29 -9.22
N SER A 84 -2.75 0.73 -8.73
CA SER A 84 -1.44 0.94 -9.32
C SER A 84 -1.30 0.07 -10.56
N VAL A 85 -1.02 0.69 -11.71
CA VAL A 85 -0.79 0.01 -13.01
C VAL A 85 0.69 -0.24 -13.28
#